data_AF-A0A817R3T9-F1
#
_entry.id   AF-A0A817R3T9-F1
#
_cell.length_a   1.000
_cell.length_b   1.000
_cell.length_c   1.000
_cell.angle_alpha   90.00
_cell.angle_beta   90.00
_cell.angle_gamma   90.00
#
_symmetry.space_group_name_H-M   'P 1'
#
loop_
_entity.id
_entity.type
_entity.pdbx_description
1 polymer ?
#
loop_
_entity_poly.entity_id
_entity_poly.type
_entity_poly.pdbx_seq_one_letter_code
_entity_poly.pdbx_strand_id
1 'polypeptide(L)' 'MFKRSTDSEKLRVLTVAPVSWGRNTIVNFFDCAEHQARAAIELRLTDGILAFPTSCRGNQPIDPDTTEQVLNYYRRDD' A
#
# COMPACT_ATOMS: atom_id res chain seq x y z
N MET A 1 5.65 11.47 26.78
CA MET A 1 6.49 11.28 25.58
C MET A 1 5.58 10.74 24.47
N PHE A 2 5.50 11.38 23.31
CA PHE A 2 4.59 10.96 22.24
C PHE A 2 5.21 9.83 21.41
N LYS A 3 4.39 8.84 21.02
CA LYS A 3 4.80 7.73 20.15
C LYS A 3 4.96 8.24 18.71
N ARG A 4 6.04 7.83 18.02
CA ARG A 4 6.22 8.14 16.60
C ARG A 4 5.22 7.34 15.75
N SER A 5 4.64 8.00 14.75
CA SER A 5 3.75 7.37 13.78
C SER A 5 4.52 6.44 12.85
N THR A 6 3.89 5.32 12.51
CA THR A 6 4.36 4.38 11.48
C THR A 6 4.21 4.98 10.08
N ASP A 7 4.91 4.41 9.09
CA ASP A 7 4.83 4.93 7.72
C ASP A 7 3.45 4.71 7.10
N SER A 8 2.76 3.64 7.46
CA SER A 8 1.37 3.39 7.06
C SER A 8 0.42 4.46 7.59
N GLU A 9 0.59 4.88 8.85
CA GLU A 9 -0.21 5.96 9.44
C GLU A 9 0.08 7.31 8.79
N LYS A 10 1.35 7.61 8.50
CA LYS A 10 1.70 8.85 7.78
C LYS A 10 1.06 8.88 6.40
N LEU A 11 1.16 7.79 5.64
CA LEU A 11 0.61 7.68 4.29
C LEU A 11 -0.92 7.78 4.31
N ARG A 12 -1.57 7.16 5.30
CA ARG A 12 -3.00 7.28 5.54
C ARG A 12 -3.42 8.73 5.74
N VAL A 13 -2.69 9.51 6.54
CA VAL A 13 -3.00 10.93 6.78
C VAL A 13 -2.87 11.76 5.50
N LEU A 14 -1.87 11.47 4.65
CA LEU A 14 -1.67 12.21 3.38
C LEU A 14 -2.86 12.08 2.41
N THR A 15 -3.67 11.02 2.51
CA THR A 15 -4.89 10.86 1.68
C THR A 15 -5.95 11.94 1.94
N VAL A 16 -5.86 12.69 3.04
CA VAL A 16 -6.78 13.80 3.38
C VAL A 16 -6.54 15.02 2.49
N ALA A 17 -5.40 15.10 1.80
CA ALA A 17 -5.14 16.17 0.85
C ALA A 17 -6.32 16.34 -0.14
N PRO A 18 -6.62 17.57 -0.61
CA PRO A 18 -7.63 17.79 -1.64
C PRO A 18 -7.33 17.05 -2.95
N VAL A 19 -8.38 16.61 -3.66
CA VAL A 19 -8.24 15.94 -4.97
C VAL A 19 -7.63 16.83 -6.05
N SER A 20 -7.78 18.15 -5.94
CA SER A 20 -7.17 19.12 -6.84
C SER A 20 -5.66 19.28 -6.62
N TRP A 21 -5.11 18.79 -5.50
CA TRP A 21 -3.69 18.93 -5.22
C TRP A 21 -2.86 17.94 -6.01
N GLY A 22 -1.90 18.49 -6.76
CA GLY A 22 -0.85 17.71 -7.37
C GLY A 22 0.18 17.24 -6.35
N ARG A 23 1.03 16.31 -6.77
CA ARG A 23 2.06 15.70 -5.93
C ARG A 23 2.99 16.71 -5.27
N ASN A 24 3.47 17.72 -6.01
CA ASN A 24 4.38 18.74 -5.47
C ASN A 24 3.73 19.59 -4.38
N THR A 25 2.44 19.89 -4.50
CA THR A 25 1.70 20.62 -3.47
C THR A 25 1.63 19.81 -2.17
N ILE A 26 1.36 18.50 -2.27
CA ILE A 26 1.32 17.59 -1.11
C ILE A 26 2.70 17.49 -0.46
N VAL A 27 3.75 17.29 -1.26
CA VAL A 27 5.15 17.21 -0.78
C VAL A 27 5.53 18.46 0.01
N ASN A 28 5.29 19.65 -0.57
CA ASN A 28 5.69 20.90 0.05
C ASN A 28 4.84 21.24 1.28
N PHE A 29 3.55 20.89 1.27
CA PHE A 29 2.64 21.21 2.38
C PHE A 29 2.85 20.29 3.58
N PHE A 30 3.03 18.98 3.35
CA PHE A 30 3.18 17.99 4.41
C PHE A 30 4.63 17.66 4.75
N ASP A 31 5.60 18.26 4.06
CA ASP A 31 7.04 17.98 4.18
C ASP A 31 7.33 16.47 4.12
N CYS A 32 6.77 15.81 3.09
CA CYS A 32 6.86 14.37 2.91
C CYS A 32 7.66 13.99 1.66
N ALA A 33 8.15 12.76 1.61
CA ALA A 33 8.86 12.30 0.42
C ALA A 33 7.90 12.15 -0.78
N GLU A 34 8.43 12.39 -1.97
CA GLU A 34 7.70 12.37 -3.23
C GLU A 34 6.94 11.05 -3.49
N HIS A 35 7.55 9.93 -3.12
CA HIS A 35 6.93 8.61 -3.26
C HIS A 35 5.74 8.42 -2.32
N GLN A 36 5.75 9.04 -1.13
CA GLN A 36 4.62 8.99 -0.18
C GLN A 36 3.44 9.79 -0.71
N ALA A 37 3.69 10.97 -1.28
CA ALA A 37 2.65 11.77 -1.91
C ALA A 37 2.02 11.03 -3.10
N ARG A 38 2.83 10.35 -3.93
CA ARG A 38 2.31 9.51 -5.02
C ARG A 38 1.44 8.37 -4.50
N ALA A 39 1.94 7.61 -3.54
CA ALA A 39 1.23 6.47 -2.96
C ALA A 39 -0.07 6.91 -2.25
N ALA A 40 -0.09 8.07 -1.60
CA ALA A 40 -1.29 8.62 -0.97
C ALA A 40 -2.35 9.05 -1.99
N ILE A 41 -1.95 9.64 -3.13
CA ILE A 41 -2.88 9.96 -4.22
C ILE A 41 -3.50 8.67 -4.76
N GLU A 42 -2.68 7.65 -5.03
CA GLU A 42 -3.13 6.35 -5.53
C GLU A 42 -4.10 5.69 -4.54
N LEU A 43 -3.69 5.56 -3.27
CA LEU A 43 -4.50 4.98 -2.20
C LEU A 43 -5.85 5.71 -2.03
N ARG A 44 -5.86 7.04 -2.16
CA ARG A 44 -7.09 7.83 -2.10
C ARG A 44 -8.02 7.53 -3.27
N LEU A 45 -7.48 7.28 -4.46
CA LEU A 45 -8.26 6.98 -5.66
C LEU A 45 -8.79 5.54 -5.66
N THR A 46 -8.02 4.59 -5.14
CA THR A 46 -8.37 3.16 -5.11
C THR A 46 -9.26 2.78 -3.94
N ASP A 47 -8.88 3.21 -2.72
CA ASP A 47 -9.45 2.73 -1.46
C ASP A 47 -10.15 3.85 -0.66
N GLY A 48 -9.90 5.11 -1.01
CA GLY A 48 -10.55 6.28 -0.41
C GLY A 48 -9.71 7.01 0.65
N ILE A 49 -10.32 8.03 1.24
CA ILE A 49 -9.69 8.87 2.26
C ILE A 49 -9.54 8.08 3.57
N LEU A 50 -8.38 8.18 4.20
CA LEU A 50 -7.99 7.44 5.40
C LEU A 50 -8.06 5.91 5.22
N ALA A 51 -7.91 5.40 4.00
CA ALA A 51 -7.69 3.99 3.77
C ALA A 51 -6.35 3.54 4.37
N PHE A 52 -6.28 2.27 4.78
CA PHE A 52 -5.02 1.66 5.18
C PHE A 52 -4.28 1.19 3.94
N PRO A 53 -2.99 1.52 3.77
CA PRO A 53 -2.22 0.96 2.67
C PRO A 53 -2.17 -0.55 2.85
N THR A 54 -2.75 -1.27 1.89
CA THR A 54 -2.63 -2.72 1.78
C THR A 54 -1.18 -3.01 1.39
N SER A 55 -0.37 -3.34 2.39
CA SER A 55 0.96 -3.89 2.15
C SER A 55 0.79 -5.27 1.54
N CYS A 56 0.67 -5.35 0.21
CA CYS A 56 1.01 -6.57 -0.49
C CYS A 56 2.51 -6.75 -0.26
N ARG A 57 2.88 -7.60 0.71
CA ARG A 57 4.26 -8.09 0.83
C ARG A 57 4.54 -8.96 -0.39
N GLY A 58 4.79 -8.33 -1.53
CA GLY A 58 5.32 -9.00 -2.70
C GLY A 58 6.61 -9.70 -2.29
N ASN A 59 6.78 -10.95 -2.74
CA ASN A 59 7.86 -11.87 -2.39
C ASN A 59 7.72 -12.60 -1.04
N GLN A 60 6.52 -12.82 -0.50
CA GLN A 60 6.38 -13.96 0.40
C GLN A 60 6.49 -15.25 -0.43
N PRO A 61 7.44 -16.15 -0.09
CA PRO A 61 7.49 -17.46 -0.71
C PRO A 61 6.13 -18.13 -0.55
N ILE A 62 5.59 -18.68 -1.63
CA ILE A 62 4.42 -19.55 -1.55
C ILE A 62 4.83 -20.75 -0.70
N ASP A 63 3.94 -21.18 0.19
CA ASP A 63 4.19 -22.33 1.02
C ASP A 63 4.45 -23.58 0.13
N PRO A 64 5.50 -24.38 0.42
CA PRO A 64 5.83 -25.55 -0.39
C PRO A 64 4.69 -26.58 -0.47
N ASP A 65 3.91 -26.76 0.60
CA ASP A 65 2.77 -27.71 0.63
C ASP A 65 1.66 -27.22 -0.31
N THR A 66 1.39 -25.92 -0.31
CA THR A 66 0.43 -25.32 -1.26
C THR A 66 0.88 -25.52 -2.70
N THR A 67 2.17 -25.38 -2.96
CA THR A 67 2.76 -25.59 -4.29
C THR A 67 2.61 -27.05 -4.73
N GLU A 68 2.87 -28.00 -3.82
CA GLU A 68 2.72 -29.43 -4.08
C GLU A 68 1.27 -29.84 -4.31
N GLN A 69 0.32 -29.29 -3.54
CA GLN A 69 -1.11 -29.52 -3.74
C GLN A 69 -1.58 -29.07 -5.13
N VAL A 70 -1.16 -27.87 -5.58
CA VAL A 70 -1.48 -27.37 -6.93
C VAL A 70 -0.91 -28.27 -8.00
N LEU A 71 0.35 -28.70 -7.87
CA LEU A 71 0.99 -29.63 -8.82
C LEU A 71 0.26 -30.98 -8.86
N ASN A 72 -0.17 -31.50 -7.71
CA ASN A 72 -0.90 -32.76 -7.60
C ASN A 72 -2.31 -32.69 -8.20
N TYR A 73 -2.97 -31.53 -8.12
CA TYR A 73 -4.26 -31.32 -8.80
C TYR A 73 -4.13 -31.51 -10.31
N TYR A 74 -3.17 -30.82 -10.94
CA TYR A 74 -2.97 -30.91 -12.39
C TYR A 74 -2.40 -32.27 -12.86
N ARG A 75 -1.72 -33.02 -11.99
CA ARG A 75 -1.19 -34.36 -12.32
C ARG A 75 -2.23 -35.48 -12.24
N ARG A 76 -3.40 -35.24 -11.64
CA ARG A 76 -4.46 -36.25 -11.44
C ARG A 76 -5.58 -36.18 -12.47
N ASP A 77 -5.56 -35.18 -13.35
CA ASP A 77 -6.52 -34.99 -14.45
C ASP A 77 -6.03 -35.61 -15.78
N ASP A 78 -4.95 -36.41 -15.75
CA ASP A 78 -4.52 -37.37 -16.80
C ASP A 78 -4.74 -38.81 -16.30
#